data_AF-A0A3M6CX48-F1
#
_entry.id   AF-A0A3M6CX48-F1
#
_cell.length_a   1.000
_cell.length_b   1.000
_cell.length_c   1.000
_cell.angle_alpha   90.00
_cell.angle_beta   90.00
_cell.angle_gamma   90.00
#
_symmetry.space_group_name_H-M   'P 1'
#
loop_
_entity.id
_entity.type
_entity.pdbx_description
1 polymer ?
#
loop_
_entity_poly.entity_id
_entity_poly.type
_entity_poly.pdbx_seq_one_letter_code
_entity_poly.pdbx_strand_id
1 'polypeptide(L)' 'MTSRAMPIFTVKQYTDQQPWICIEYATEEPGMTHDLFGFDLKAGTAFKKALEIAEYLNENLEHFTFTKTT' A
#
# COMPACT_ATOMS: atom_id res chain seq x y z
N MET A 1 -9.26 -11.69 -15.09
CA MET A 1 -10.31 -11.16 -14.18
C MET A 1 -9.70 -9.98 -13.44
N THR A 2 -10.40 -8.85 -13.39
CA THR A 2 -9.95 -7.63 -12.71
C THR A 2 -10.85 -7.38 -11.52
N SER A 3 -10.26 -7.22 -10.34
CA SER A 3 -10.94 -6.95 -9.07
C SER A 3 -10.35 -5.69 -8.43
N ARG A 4 -11.10 -5.08 -7.52
CA ARG A 4 -10.70 -3.87 -6.80
C ARG A 4 -10.84 -4.03 -5.28
N ALA A 5 -10.04 -3.28 -4.55
CA ALA A 5 -10.18 -3.09 -3.11
C ALA A 5 -10.04 -1.61 -2.77
N MET A 6 -10.65 -1.18 -1.67
CA MET A 6 -10.42 0.15 -1.09
C MET A 6 -9.13 0.07 -0.25
N PRO A 7 -8.02 0.69 -0.69
CA PRO A 7 -6.74 0.55 -0.01
C PRO A 7 -6.71 1.40 1.26
N ILE A 8 -5.98 0.90 2.26
CA ILE A 8 -5.45 1.66 3.38
C ILE A 8 -3.93 1.61 3.26
N PHE A 9 -3.31 2.76 3.07
CA PHE A 9 -1.86 2.88 3.03
C PHE A 9 -1.32 3.09 4.45
N THR A 10 -0.48 2.16 4.91
CA THR A 10 0.20 2.24 6.21
C THR A 10 1.72 2.28 6.00
N VAL A 11 2.45 2.78 7.00
CA VAL A 11 3.92 2.77 6.96
C VAL A 11 4.43 1.62 7.81
N LYS A 12 5.27 0.77 7.21
CA LYS A 12 6.01 -0.29 7.89
C LYS A 12 7.51 -0.02 7.76
N GLN A 13 8.31 -0.63 8.61
CA GLN A 13 9.76 -0.54 8.56
C GLN A 13 10.37 -1.95 8.56
N TYR A 14 11.44 -2.11 7.80
CA TYR A 14 12.30 -3.28 7.95
C TYR A 14 13.16 -3.16 9.21
N THR A 15 13.92 -4.21 9.50
CA THR A 15 14.84 -4.26 10.64
C THR A 15 15.94 -3.21 10.59
N ASP A 16 16.29 -2.72 9.40
CA ASP A 16 17.27 -1.64 9.18
C ASP A 16 16.65 -0.23 9.28
N GLN A 17 15.37 -0.14 9.69
CA GLN A 17 14.57 1.08 9.80
C GLN A 17 14.22 1.76 8.47
N GLN A 18 14.53 1.16 7.31
CA GLN A 18 14.05 1.68 6.04
C GLN A 18 12.52 1.57 5.97
N PRO A 19 11.79 2.69 5.79
CA PRO A 19 10.33 2.64 5.66
C PRO A 19 9.88 2.21 4.26
N TRP A 20 8.72 1.59 4.21
CA TRP A 20 7.98 1.26 3.00
C TRP A 20 6.48 1.46 3.22
N ILE A 21 5.75 1.74 2.14
CA ILE A 21 4.30 1.95 2.17
C ILE A 21 3.61 0.62 1.91
N CYS A 22 2.89 0.11 2.90
CA CYS A 22 2.09 -1.10 2.80
C CYS A 22 0.69 -0.78 2.31
N ILE A 23 0.14 -1.65 1.46
CA ILE A 23 -1.24 -1.61 1.01
C ILE A 23 -2.01 -2.68 1.78
N GLU A 24 -2.94 -2.24 2.62
CA GLU A 24 -3.94 -3.08 3.27
C GLU A 24 -5.33 -2.74 2.68
N TYR A 25 -6.37 -3.50 3.00
CA TYR A 25 -7.70 -3.28 2.44
C TYR A 25 -8.72 -2.98 3.53
N ALA A 26 -9.46 -1.87 3.37
CA ALA A 26 -10.64 -1.58 4.18
C ALA A 26 -11.81 -2.49 3.77
N THR A 27 -11.97 -2.65 2.46
CA THR A 27 -12.98 -3.48 1.80
C THR A 27 -12.40 -4.05 0.50
N GLU A 28 -12.90 -5.20 0.07
CA GLU A 28 -12.41 -5.88 -1.14
C GLU A 28 -13.53 -6.57 -1.93
N GLU A 29 -13.37 -6.62 -3.24
CA GLU A 29 -14.21 -7.44 -4.12
C GLU A 29 -13.75 -8.92 -4.11
N PRO A 30 -14.66 -9.88 -4.36
CA PRO A 30 -14.29 -11.28 -4.53
C PRO A 30 -13.19 -11.46 -5.60
N GLY A 31 -12.17 -12.26 -5.25
CA GLY A 31 -11.02 -12.53 -6.12
C GLY A 31 -9.81 -11.64 -5.87
N MET A 32 -9.85 -10.74 -4.88
CA MET A 32 -8.66 -10.06 -4.38
C MET A 32 -7.67 -11.03 -3.72
N THR A 33 -6.38 -10.81 -3.96
CA THR A 33 -5.29 -11.54 -3.30
C THR A 33 -5.11 -11.02 -1.88
N HIS A 34 -4.70 -11.90 -0.96
CA HIS A 34 -4.46 -11.57 0.45
C HIS A 34 -2.96 -11.48 0.78
N ASP A 35 -2.10 -11.49 -0.25
CA ASP A 35 -0.68 -11.23 -0.08
C ASP A 35 -0.44 -9.75 0.29
N LEU A 36 0.70 -9.48 0.94
CA LEU A 36 1.08 -8.14 1.34
C LEU A 36 1.76 -7.41 0.17
N PHE A 37 1.21 -6.27 -0.22
CA PHE A 37 1.79 -5.42 -1.28
C PHE A 37 2.33 -4.12 -0.69
N GLY A 38 3.34 -3.55 -1.35
CA GLY A 38 3.83 -2.24 -0.96
C GLY A 38 4.89 -1.66 -1.87
N PHE A 39 5.30 -0.45 -1.51
CA PHE A 39 6.29 0.33 -2.22
C PHE A 39 7.44 0.70 -1.27
N ASP A 40 8.66 0.28 -1.61
CA ASP A 40 9.84 0.75 -0.91
C ASP A 40 10.03 2.25 -1.18
N LEU A 41 10.27 3.00 -0.11
CA LEU A 41 10.65 4.40 -0.24
C LEU A 41 12.14 4.52 -0.51
N LYS A 42 12.54 5.68 -1.05
CA LYS A 42 13.96 5.96 -1.31
C LYS A 42 14.79 5.79 -0.04
N ALA A 43 16.00 5.26 -0.19
CA ALA A 43 16.95 5.11 0.92
C ALA A 43 17.15 6.45 1.68
N GLY A 44 17.10 6.39 3.00
CA GLY A 44 17.24 7.58 3.86
C GLY A 44 15.98 8.43 3.98
N THR A 45 14.84 7.99 3.45
CA THR A 45 13.55 8.65 3.69
C THR A 45 13.22 8.59 5.17
N ALA A 46 13.04 9.75 5.80
CA ALA A 46 12.66 9.83 7.20
C ALA A 46 11.25 9.23 7.42
N PHE A 47 11.04 8.57 8.56
CA PHE A 47 9.75 7.95 8.89
C PHE A 47 8.58 8.95 8.86
N LYS A 48 8.79 10.19 9.34
CA LYS A 48 7.78 11.26 9.22
C LYS A 48 7.37 11.52 7.76
N LYS A 49 8.33 11.52 6.83
CA LYS A 49 8.03 11.72 5.42
C LYS A 49 7.25 10.54 4.83
N ALA A 50 7.55 9.32 5.29
CA ALA A 50 6.78 8.14 4.93
C ALA A 50 5.32 8.26 5.36
N LEU A 51 5.05 8.77 6.58
CA LEU A 51 3.69 9.01 7.06
C LEU A 51 2.95 10.04 6.19
N GLU A 52 3.60 11.15 5.84
CA GLU A 52 3.02 12.15 4.93
C GLU A 52 2.67 11.56 3.56
N ILE A 53 3.50 10.64 3.04
CA ILE A 53 3.23 9.95 1.77
C ILE A 53 2.02 9.02 1.92
N ALA A 54 1.96 8.22 3.00
CA ALA A 54 0.83 7.34 3.25
C ALA A 54 -0.49 8.12 3.37
N GLU A 55 -0.49 9.22 4.12
CA GLU A 55 -1.62 10.13 4.26
C GLU A 55 -2.06 10.70 2.90
N TYR A 56 -1.12 11.23 2.12
CA TYR A 56 -1.41 11.71 0.77
C TYR A 56 -2.04 10.62 -0.12
N LEU A 57 -1.53 9.39 -0.08
CA LEU A 57 -2.10 8.29 -0.87
C LEU A 57 -3.52 7.93 -0.40
N ASN A 58 -3.76 7.89 0.91
CA ASN A 58 -5.09 7.63 1.48
C ASN A 58 -6.11 8.71 1.10
N GLU A 59 -5.70 9.97 1.00
CA GLU A 59 -6.58 11.08 0.61
C GLU A 59 -6.89 11.10 -0.89
N ASN A 60 -6.00 10.56 -1.73
CA ASN A 60 -6.04 10.78 -3.18
C ASN A 60 -6.35 9.52 -4.00
N LEU A 61 -6.34 8.32 -3.40
CA LEU A 61 -6.58 7.07 -4.11
C LEU A 61 -7.79 6.34 -3.55
N GLU A 62 -8.73 5.99 -4.43
CA GLU A 62 -9.98 5.33 -4.04
C GLU A 62 -9.90 3.80 -4.14
N HIS A 63 -9.21 3.28 -5.16
CA HIS A 63 -9.18 1.85 -5.46
C HIS A 63 -7.77 1.33 -5.80
N PHE A 64 -7.39 0.21 -5.19
CA PHE A 64 -6.29 -0.64 -5.63
C PHE A 64 -6.85 -1.69 -6.60
N THR A 65 -6.30 -1.76 -7.82
CA THR A 65 -6.79 -2.66 -8.88
C THR A 65 -5.84 -3.82 -9.08
N PHE A 66 -6.36 -5.04 -9.00
CA PHE A 66 -5.63 -6.28 -9.27
C PHE A 66 -6.22 -6.99 -10.49
N THR A 67 -5.37 -7.40 -11.43
CA THR A 67 -5.78 -8.23 -12.57
C THR A 67 -4.98 -9.51 -12.60
N LYS A 68 -5.66 -10.64 -12.43
CA LYS A 68 -5.05 -11.96 -12.65
C LYS A 68 -4.94 -12.20 -14.16
N THR A 69 -3.72 -12.36 -14.65
CA THR A 69 -3.40 -12.55 -16.08
C THR A 69 -3.14 -14.00 -16.48
N THR A 70 -3.18 -14.94 -15.52
CA THR A 70 -2.97 -16.39 -15.74
C THR A 70 -3.94 -17.25 -14.94
#